data_AF-A0A1Q7LH67-F1
#
_entry.id   AF-A0A1Q7LH67-F1
#
_cell.length_a   1.000
_cell.length_b   1.000
_cell.length_c   1.000
_cell.angle_alpha   90.00
_cell.angle_beta   90.00
_cell.angle_gamma   90.00
#
_symmetry.space_group_name_H-M   'P 1'
#
loop_
_entity.id
_entity.type
_entity.pdbx_description
1 polymer ?
#
loop_
_entity_poly.entity_id
_entity_poly.type
_entity_poly.pdbx_seq_one_letter_code
_entity_poly.pdbx_strand_id
1 'polypeptide(L)'
;MAGITLRPLSLGLWSEEPVGQVMGRWRAFRSTFASRFPTIVLSHQVHGTEVRWHEALPEGWLVLDGIDGHATSERGVLLTITVADCIPVYLAVPHKGAIALVHAGWRGAAGGVLARCVDLLKWRGFATTSDIVMHCGVGICGDCYEVGPEVAVRFGMPSSKGPVQLDLRAALAQQAHDLGIEEVSISPWCSAEGRERFYSHRASGGRDGRMVAYLGRPIG
;
A
#
# COMPACT_ATOMS: atom_id res chain seq x y z
N MET A 1 -10.33 1.09 -10.64
CA MET A 1 -10.96 1.30 -9.33
C MET A 1 -9.87 1.30 -8.28
N ALA A 2 -9.81 2.34 -7.45
CA ALA A 2 -8.85 2.47 -6.37
C ALA A 2 -9.56 3.03 -5.14
N GLY A 3 -9.09 2.66 -3.95
CA GLY A 3 -9.64 3.21 -2.72
C GLY A 3 -9.00 2.61 -1.46
N ILE A 4 -9.57 2.97 -0.32
CA ILE A 4 -9.21 2.46 1.00
C ILE A 4 -10.48 2.27 1.83
N THR A 5 -10.55 1.23 2.66
CA THR A 5 -11.66 1.07 3.62
C THR A 5 -11.54 2.06 4.77
N LEU A 6 -12.67 2.35 5.42
CA LEU A 6 -12.76 3.27 6.53
C LEU A 6 -13.22 2.56 7.81
N ARG A 7 -13.09 3.23 8.95
CA ARG A 7 -13.74 2.82 10.19
C ARG A 7 -15.25 2.68 10.01
N PRO A 8 -15.90 1.76 10.75
CA PRO A 8 -15.34 0.82 11.73
C PRO A 8 -14.94 -0.55 11.14
N LEU A 9 -14.67 -0.66 9.84
CA LEU A 9 -14.37 -1.94 9.18
C LEU A 9 -12.88 -2.31 9.27
N SER A 10 -12.48 -3.03 10.32
CA SER A 10 -11.14 -3.61 10.46
C SER A 10 -11.02 -4.91 9.67
N LEU A 11 -10.00 -5.01 8.82
CA LEU A 11 -9.73 -6.18 7.95
C LEU A 11 -8.32 -6.77 8.18
N GLY A 12 -7.71 -6.52 9.34
CA GLY A 12 -6.41 -7.10 9.69
C GLY A 12 -6.48 -8.62 9.86
N LEU A 13 -6.04 -9.38 8.85
CA LEU A 13 -6.07 -10.84 8.86
C LEU A 13 -5.11 -11.45 9.89
N TRP A 14 -3.94 -10.83 10.09
CA TRP A 14 -2.93 -11.22 11.07
C TRP A 14 -3.09 -10.41 12.36
N SER A 15 -4.22 -10.60 13.05
CA SER A 15 -4.52 -9.98 14.33
C SER A 15 -4.88 -11.03 15.38
N GLU A 16 -5.00 -10.60 16.64
CA GLU A 16 -5.47 -11.46 17.75
C GLU A 16 -7.00 -11.62 17.77
N GLU A 17 -7.73 -10.98 16.84
CA GLU A 17 -9.18 -11.13 16.75
C GLU A 17 -9.56 -12.57 16.32
N PRO A 18 -10.72 -13.09 16.77
CA PRO A 18 -11.18 -14.41 16.35
C PRO A 18 -11.29 -14.51 14.83
N VAL A 19 -10.58 -15.50 14.25
CA VAL A 19 -10.48 -15.69 12.79
C VAL A 19 -11.85 -15.72 12.12
N GLY A 20 -12.87 -16.33 12.75
CA GLY A 20 -14.23 -16.37 12.19
C GLY A 20 -14.86 -14.98 11.98
N GLN A 21 -14.59 -14.03 12.88
CA GLN A 21 -15.09 -12.65 12.77
C GLN A 21 -14.35 -11.88 11.67
N VAL A 22 -13.02 -11.98 11.66
CA VAL A 22 -12.17 -11.35 10.65
C VAL A 22 -12.52 -11.85 9.25
N MET A 23 -12.66 -13.17 9.08
CA MET A 23 -13.03 -13.80 7.81
C MET A 23 -14.48 -13.48 7.41
N GLY A 24 -15.39 -13.32 8.38
CA GLY A 24 -16.74 -12.81 8.11
C GLY A 24 -16.71 -11.43 7.46
N ARG A 25 -15.89 -10.51 7.99
CA ARG A 25 -15.71 -9.16 7.42
C ARG A 25 -15.04 -9.20 6.04
N TRP A 26 -14.05 -10.08 5.84
CA TRP A 26 -13.44 -10.28 4.52
C TRP A 26 -14.41 -10.86 3.47
N ARG A 27 -15.28 -11.80 3.85
CA ARG A 27 -16.34 -12.30 2.96
C ARG A 27 -17.32 -11.20 2.56
N ALA A 28 -17.74 -10.36 3.51
CA ALA A 28 -18.58 -9.21 3.25
C ALA A 28 -17.87 -8.17 2.36
N PHE A 29 -16.59 -7.89 2.60
CA PHE A 29 -15.79 -7.04 1.73
C PHE A 29 -15.74 -7.61 0.30
N ARG A 30 -15.39 -8.89 0.15
CA ARG A 30 -15.33 -9.54 -1.17
C ARG A 30 -16.66 -9.50 -1.93
N SER A 31 -17.78 -9.73 -1.27
CA SER A 31 -19.09 -9.74 -1.93
C SER A 31 -19.44 -8.39 -2.58
N THR A 32 -18.94 -7.26 -2.04
CA THR A 32 -19.15 -5.93 -2.65
C THR A 32 -18.39 -5.72 -3.97
N PHE A 33 -17.35 -6.51 -4.22
CA PHE A 33 -16.50 -6.39 -5.41
C PHE A 33 -16.63 -7.56 -6.38
N ALA A 34 -17.20 -8.70 -5.95
CA ALA A 34 -17.15 -9.98 -6.67
C ALA A 34 -17.61 -9.91 -8.14
N SER A 35 -18.62 -9.11 -8.47
CA SER A 35 -19.10 -8.96 -9.86
C SER A 35 -18.12 -8.29 -10.81
N ARG A 36 -17.19 -7.49 -10.28
CA ARG A 36 -16.18 -6.73 -11.04
C ARG A 36 -14.77 -7.26 -10.81
N PHE A 37 -14.58 -7.98 -9.73
CA PHE A 37 -13.30 -8.53 -9.26
C PHE A 37 -13.52 -9.92 -8.65
N PRO A 38 -13.64 -10.98 -9.48
CA PRO A 38 -13.82 -12.34 -8.99
C PRO A 38 -12.63 -12.83 -8.15
N THR A 39 -11.43 -12.25 -8.35
CA THR A 39 -10.20 -12.58 -7.65
C THR A 39 -9.74 -11.42 -6.75
N ILE A 40 -9.40 -11.73 -5.51
CA ILE A 40 -8.77 -10.80 -4.56
C ILE A 40 -7.41 -11.36 -4.15
N VAL A 41 -6.39 -10.51 -4.18
CA VAL A 41 -5.04 -10.82 -3.70
C VAL A 41 -4.77 -10.07 -2.41
N LEU A 42 -4.26 -10.76 -1.40
CA LEU A 42 -3.80 -10.22 -0.12
C LEU A 42 -2.56 -10.96 0.36
N SER A 43 -1.81 -10.36 1.27
CA SER A 43 -0.57 -10.95 1.78
C SER A 43 -0.24 -10.56 3.21
N HIS A 44 0.48 -11.44 3.90
CA HIS A 44 1.11 -11.12 5.17
C HIS A 44 2.31 -10.22 4.90
N GLN A 45 2.06 -8.92 5.00
CA GLN A 45 3.07 -7.88 4.80
C GLN A 45 4.10 -7.92 5.93
N VAL A 46 5.39 -7.94 5.57
CA VAL A 46 6.51 -8.06 6.52
C VAL A 46 7.34 -6.77 6.61
N HIS A 47 6.85 -5.68 6.00
CA HIS A 47 7.59 -4.43 5.83
C HIS A 47 8.89 -4.62 5.03
N GLY A 48 8.88 -5.60 4.13
CA GLY A 48 9.95 -5.90 3.19
C GLY A 48 9.80 -5.13 1.88
N THR A 49 10.43 -5.65 0.83
CA THR A 49 10.52 -5.00 -0.48
C THR A 49 10.03 -5.90 -1.62
N GLU A 50 9.51 -7.07 -1.30
CA GLU A 50 9.05 -8.05 -2.29
C GLU A 50 7.71 -7.62 -2.91
N VAL A 51 7.69 -7.54 -4.24
CA VAL A 51 6.51 -7.20 -5.05
C VAL A 51 6.24 -8.35 -6.01
N ARG A 52 5.02 -8.91 -5.95
CA ARG A 52 4.62 -10.07 -6.75
C ARG A 52 3.79 -9.67 -7.96
N TRP A 53 4.19 -10.15 -9.15
CA TRP A 53 3.35 -10.10 -10.34
C TRP A 53 2.34 -11.24 -10.34
N HIS A 54 1.09 -10.93 -10.67
CA HIS A 54 -0.03 -11.86 -10.74
C HIS A 54 -0.60 -11.96 -12.14
N GLU A 55 -0.86 -13.18 -12.58
CA GLU A 55 -1.33 -13.53 -13.93
C GLU A 55 -2.10 -14.85 -13.86
N ALA A 56 -3.14 -15.01 -14.68
CA ALA A 56 -3.93 -16.24 -14.77
C ALA A 56 -4.40 -16.81 -13.41
N LEU A 57 -4.89 -15.94 -12.52
CA LEU A 57 -5.37 -16.36 -11.20
C LEU A 57 -6.79 -16.95 -11.25
N PRO A 58 -7.08 -18.00 -10.45
CA PRO A 58 -8.45 -18.49 -10.30
C PRO A 58 -9.33 -17.49 -9.56
N GLU A 59 -10.65 -17.66 -9.65
CA GLU A 59 -11.58 -16.93 -8.81
C GLU A 59 -11.40 -17.28 -7.34
N GLY A 60 -11.62 -16.29 -6.46
CA GLY A 60 -11.50 -16.48 -5.02
C GLY A 60 -10.41 -15.62 -4.40
N TRP A 61 -9.70 -16.18 -3.41
CA TRP A 61 -8.67 -15.48 -2.65
C TRP A 61 -7.31 -16.09 -2.89
N LEU A 62 -6.34 -15.23 -3.21
CA LEU A 62 -4.94 -15.57 -3.15
C LEU A 62 -4.34 -14.92 -1.89
N VAL A 63 -3.99 -15.74 -0.91
CA VAL A 63 -3.31 -15.31 0.32
C VAL A 63 -1.85 -15.72 0.22
N LEU A 64 -0.94 -14.75 0.37
CA LEU A 64 0.51 -14.96 0.29
C LEU A 64 1.20 -14.55 1.59
N ASP A 65 2.45 -14.98 1.77
CA ASP A 65 3.30 -14.56 2.90
C ASP A 65 4.55 -13.82 2.41
N GLY A 66 4.99 -12.81 3.16
CA GLY A 66 6.26 -12.11 2.92
C GLY A 66 6.25 -11.20 1.70
N ILE A 67 5.07 -10.83 1.20
CA ILE A 67 4.90 -9.93 0.06
C ILE A 67 4.37 -8.60 0.57
N ASP A 68 5.00 -7.50 0.16
CA ASP A 68 4.61 -6.14 0.53
C ASP A 68 4.06 -5.35 -0.67
N GLY A 69 4.07 -5.92 -1.87
CA GLY A 69 3.41 -5.32 -3.03
C GLY A 69 2.87 -6.33 -4.03
N HIS A 70 1.88 -5.89 -4.79
CA HIS A 70 1.22 -6.70 -5.80
C HIS A 70 1.15 -5.92 -7.10
N ALA A 71 1.32 -6.59 -8.24
CA ALA A 71 1.21 -6.00 -9.57
C ALA A 71 0.50 -6.95 -10.53
N THR A 72 -0.23 -6.42 -11.51
CA THR A 72 -0.87 -7.21 -12.55
C THR A 72 -1.27 -6.36 -13.75
N SER A 73 -1.43 -6.99 -14.91
CA SER A 73 -2.11 -6.42 -16.08
C SER A 73 -3.51 -7.01 -16.29
N GLU A 74 -3.92 -7.97 -15.47
CA GLU A 74 -5.21 -8.66 -15.57
C GLU A 74 -6.36 -7.74 -15.16
N ARG A 75 -7.49 -7.88 -15.85
CA ARG A 75 -8.78 -7.35 -15.37
C ARG A 75 -9.40 -8.36 -14.40
N GLY A 76 -10.25 -7.89 -13.49
CA GLY A 76 -10.93 -8.76 -12.52
C GLY A 76 -10.10 -9.16 -11.30
N VAL A 77 -8.86 -8.69 -11.20
CA VAL A 77 -8.01 -8.89 -10.04
C VAL A 77 -8.02 -7.63 -9.18
N LEU A 78 -8.47 -7.77 -7.93
CA LEU A 78 -8.38 -6.71 -6.91
C LEU A 78 -7.13 -6.95 -6.06
N LEU A 79 -6.14 -6.08 -6.24
CA LEU A 79 -4.94 -6.04 -5.41
C LEU A 79 -5.32 -5.39 -4.08
N THR A 80 -4.91 -5.98 -2.95
CA THR A 80 -5.17 -5.40 -1.63
C THR A 80 -3.93 -5.44 -0.74
N ILE A 81 -3.79 -4.42 0.09
CA ILE A 81 -2.81 -4.37 1.19
C ILE A 81 -3.50 -3.83 2.43
N THR A 82 -3.09 -4.30 3.60
CA THR A 82 -3.59 -3.80 4.90
C THR A 82 -2.68 -2.69 5.42
N VAL A 83 -3.27 -1.59 5.88
CA VAL A 83 -2.52 -0.44 6.38
C VAL A 83 -3.13 0.15 7.64
N ALA A 84 -2.27 0.69 8.49
CA ALA A 84 -2.55 1.67 9.52
C ALA A 84 -1.26 2.49 9.67
N ASP A 85 -1.29 3.74 9.21
CA ASP A 85 -0.15 4.67 9.06
C ASP A 85 0.83 4.44 7.91
N CYS A 86 1.22 3.20 7.61
CA CYS A 86 2.11 2.95 6.45
C CYS A 86 1.45 3.43 5.15
N ILE A 87 2.24 3.87 4.18
CA ILE A 87 1.74 4.53 2.96
C ILE A 87 1.34 3.47 1.93
N PRO A 88 0.07 3.36 1.53
CA PRO A 88 -0.30 2.58 0.35
C PRO A 88 0.09 3.38 -0.90
N VAL A 89 1.02 2.86 -1.69
CA VAL A 89 1.46 3.46 -2.96
C VAL A 89 0.74 2.78 -4.11
N TYR A 90 -0.04 3.55 -4.85
CA TYR A 90 -0.79 3.11 -6.02
C TYR A 90 0.01 3.50 -7.26
N LEU A 91 0.27 2.54 -8.13
CA LEU A 91 0.91 2.77 -9.43
C LEU A 91 -0.02 2.27 -10.53
N ALA A 92 -0.13 3.04 -11.59
CA ALA A 92 -0.86 2.66 -12.79
C ALA A 92 -0.04 2.99 -14.03
N VAL A 93 -0.21 2.18 -15.08
CA VAL A 93 0.31 2.44 -16.41
C VAL A 93 -0.88 2.58 -17.36
N PRO A 94 -1.47 3.78 -17.50
CA PRO A 94 -2.79 3.94 -18.12
C PRO A 94 -2.89 3.36 -19.53
N HIS A 95 -1.84 3.54 -20.35
CA HIS A 95 -1.84 3.12 -21.75
C HIS A 95 -1.64 1.61 -21.96
N LYS A 96 -0.91 0.92 -21.05
CA LYS A 96 -0.62 -0.53 -21.18
C LYS A 96 -1.42 -1.39 -20.21
N GLY A 97 -2.18 -0.77 -19.30
CA GLY A 97 -3.13 -1.45 -18.42
C GLY A 97 -2.51 -2.22 -17.26
N ALA A 98 -1.23 -2.00 -16.93
CA ALA A 98 -0.66 -2.55 -15.71
C ALA A 98 -1.00 -1.67 -14.50
N ILE A 99 -1.15 -2.29 -13.35
CA ILE A 99 -1.35 -1.65 -12.06
C ILE A 99 -0.48 -2.33 -11.00
N ALA A 100 -0.09 -1.57 -9.98
CA ALA A 100 0.55 -2.11 -8.80
C ALA A 100 0.11 -1.38 -7.53
N LEU A 101 0.05 -2.11 -6.42
CA LEU A 101 -0.28 -1.60 -5.11
C LEU A 101 0.76 -2.09 -4.12
N VAL A 102 1.42 -1.14 -3.45
CA VAL A 102 2.59 -1.39 -2.61
C VAL A 102 2.37 -0.84 -1.21
N HIS A 103 2.68 -1.64 -0.20
CA HIS A 103 2.76 -1.25 1.18
C HIS A 103 4.14 -0.66 1.49
N ALA A 104 4.19 0.64 1.77
CA ALA A 104 5.41 1.34 2.10
C ALA A 104 5.36 1.85 3.55
N GLY A 105 5.74 0.99 4.49
CA GLY A 105 6.26 1.42 5.78
C GLY A 105 7.72 1.91 5.66
N TRP A 106 8.26 2.52 6.71
CA TRP A 106 9.61 3.11 6.63
C TRP A 106 10.70 2.09 6.22
N ARG A 107 10.59 0.83 6.66
CA ARG A 107 11.55 -0.23 6.29
C ARG A 107 11.50 -0.56 4.80
N GLY A 108 10.29 -0.75 4.25
CA GLY A 108 10.10 -1.03 2.83
C GLY A 108 10.52 0.15 1.96
N ALA A 109 10.17 1.37 2.35
CA ALA A 109 10.56 2.60 1.66
C ALA A 109 12.08 2.80 1.66
N ALA A 110 12.75 2.64 2.80
CA ALA A 110 14.21 2.70 2.90
C ALA A 110 14.89 1.54 2.15
N GLY A 111 14.23 0.39 2.07
CA GLY A 111 14.71 -0.79 1.33
C GLY A 111 14.49 -0.73 -0.19
N GLY A 112 13.82 0.30 -0.70
CA GLY A 112 13.58 0.47 -2.13
C GLY A 112 12.42 -0.34 -2.70
N VAL A 113 11.35 -0.58 -1.92
CA VAL A 113 10.14 -1.27 -2.40
C VAL A 113 9.52 -0.58 -3.63
N LEU A 114 9.55 0.76 -3.68
CA LEU A 114 9.07 1.53 -4.82
C LEU A 114 9.91 1.24 -6.08
N ALA A 115 11.24 1.31 -5.95
CA ALA A 115 12.16 1.01 -7.05
C ALA A 115 11.96 -0.42 -7.57
N ARG A 116 11.83 -1.41 -6.66
CA ARG A 116 11.53 -2.80 -7.04
C ARG A 116 10.20 -2.94 -7.79
N CYS A 117 9.17 -2.22 -7.36
CA CYS A 117 7.89 -2.22 -8.07
C CYS A 117 8.01 -1.64 -9.49
N VAL A 118 8.71 -0.51 -9.64
CA VAL A 118 8.94 0.14 -10.93
C VAL A 118 9.76 -0.77 -11.86
N ASP A 119 10.82 -1.39 -11.35
CA ASP A 119 11.62 -2.34 -12.12
C ASP A 119 10.83 -3.58 -12.51
N LEU A 120 9.93 -4.07 -11.67
CA LEU A 120 9.03 -5.16 -12.03
C LEU A 120 8.10 -4.78 -13.20
N LEU A 121 7.50 -3.58 -13.18
CA LEU A 121 6.64 -3.09 -14.25
C LEU A 121 7.42 -2.95 -15.58
N LYS A 122 8.65 -2.43 -15.51
CA LYS A 122 9.56 -2.31 -16.65
C LYS A 122 9.98 -3.69 -17.19
N TRP A 123 10.40 -4.59 -16.31
CA TRP A 123 10.85 -5.93 -16.67
C TRP A 123 9.75 -6.76 -17.34
N ARG A 124 8.49 -6.60 -16.90
CA ARG A 124 7.33 -7.21 -17.55
C ARG A 124 6.94 -6.56 -18.87
N GLY A 125 7.64 -5.51 -19.32
CA GLY A 125 7.40 -4.81 -20.57
C GLY A 125 6.22 -3.82 -20.55
N PHE A 126 5.67 -3.54 -19.37
CA PHE A 126 4.47 -2.71 -19.24
C PHE A 126 4.75 -1.23 -19.04
N ALA A 127 6.00 -0.80 -18.86
CA ALA A 127 6.28 0.60 -18.55
C ALA A 127 7.71 1.02 -18.92
N THR A 128 7.86 2.26 -19.37
CA THR A 128 8.98 3.13 -18.97
C THR A 128 8.54 3.97 -17.76
N THR A 129 9.47 4.68 -17.13
CA THR A 129 9.16 5.48 -15.93
C THR A 129 8.17 6.62 -16.23
N SER A 130 8.25 7.19 -17.43
CA SER A 130 7.30 8.16 -17.98
C SER A 130 5.89 7.60 -18.22
N ASP A 131 5.72 6.28 -18.33
CA ASP A 131 4.40 5.65 -18.52
C ASP A 131 3.63 5.50 -17.19
N ILE A 132 4.32 5.67 -16.05
CA ILE A 132 3.80 5.36 -14.72
C ILE A 132 3.20 6.62 -14.09
N VAL A 133 2.01 6.48 -13.55
CA VAL A 133 1.37 7.45 -12.66
C VAL A 133 1.39 6.88 -11.24
N MET A 134 1.81 7.69 -10.27
CA MET A 134 1.89 7.30 -8.85
C MET A 134 0.96 8.15 -7.96
N HIS A 135 0.31 7.49 -7.02
CA HIS A 135 -0.41 8.14 -5.93
C HIS A 135 0.01 7.55 -4.58
N CYS A 136 0.47 8.40 -3.66
CA CYS A 136 0.61 8.06 -2.24
C CYS A 136 -0.74 8.23 -1.56
N GLY A 137 -1.38 7.13 -1.15
CA GLY A 137 -2.68 7.17 -0.49
C GLY A 137 -2.64 7.59 0.98
N VAL A 138 -3.74 7.33 1.68
CA VAL A 138 -3.89 7.70 3.09
C VAL A 138 -2.89 6.95 3.95
N GLY A 139 -2.04 7.71 4.64
CA GLY A 139 -1.07 7.22 5.62
C GLY A 139 -0.71 8.35 6.58
N ILE A 140 0.24 8.12 7.48
CA ILE A 140 0.62 9.13 8.48
C ILE A 140 1.38 10.30 7.83
N CYS A 141 1.07 11.53 8.25
CA CYS A 141 1.75 12.73 7.78
C CYS A 141 3.08 12.96 8.50
N GLY A 142 3.94 13.82 7.92
CA GLY A 142 5.19 14.24 8.55
C GLY A 142 5.01 14.82 9.94
N ASP A 143 4.00 15.66 10.16
CA ASP A 143 3.76 16.31 11.46
C ASP A 143 3.36 15.32 12.57
N CYS A 144 2.83 14.16 12.20
CA CYS A 144 2.41 13.11 13.12
C CYS A 144 3.41 11.96 13.25
N TYR A 145 4.44 11.90 12.39
CA TYR A 145 5.33 10.74 12.29
C TYR A 145 6.72 11.03 12.83
N GLU A 146 6.81 10.96 14.16
CA GLU A 146 8.07 11.06 14.87
C GLU A 146 8.84 9.73 14.82
N VAL A 147 10.10 9.77 14.38
CA VAL A 147 10.99 8.61 14.27
C VAL A 147 12.32 8.86 14.97
N GLY A 148 12.98 7.76 15.36
CA GLY A 148 14.33 7.82 15.94
C GLY A 148 15.41 8.16 14.91
N PRO A 149 16.61 8.58 15.36
CA PRO A 149 17.73 8.90 14.48
C PRO A 149 18.11 7.75 13.52
N GLU A 150 17.93 6.50 13.94
CA GLU A 150 18.22 5.30 13.15
C GLU A 150 17.34 5.15 11.90
N VAL A 151 16.12 5.69 11.95
CA VAL A 151 15.22 5.75 10.80
C VAL A 151 15.55 6.98 9.97
N ALA A 152 15.74 8.14 10.60
CA ALA A 152 16.02 9.41 9.93
C ALA A 152 17.22 9.34 8.96
N VAL A 153 18.32 8.72 9.40
CA VAL A 153 19.54 8.56 8.58
C VAL A 153 19.28 7.73 7.31
N ARG A 154 18.31 6.80 7.33
CA ARG A 154 17.95 6.00 6.14
C ARG A 154 17.29 6.83 5.04
N PHE A 155 16.78 8.00 5.38
CA PHE A 155 16.18 8.96 4.46
C PHE A 155 17.07 10.19 4.22
N GLY A 156 18.38 10.07 4.51
CA GLY A 156 19.36 11.14 4.25
C GLY A 156 19.23 12.35 5.17
N MET A 157 18.45 12.25 6.25
CA MET A 157 18.32 13.34 7.23
C MET A 157 19.59 13.43 8.09
N PRO A 158 19.98 14.64 8.54
CA PRO A 158 21.09 14.81 9.47
C PRO A 158 20.88 14.00 10.75
N SER A 159 21.96 13.45 11.30
CA SER A 159 21.90 12.77 12.60
C SER A 159 21.42 13.73 13.68
N SER A 160 20.34 13.37 14.36
CA SER A 160 19.78 14.11 15.49
C SER A 160 20.12 13.41 16.82
N LYS A 161 20.13 14.17 17.93
CA LYS A 161 20.29 13.60 19.28
C LYS A 161 18.97 13.06 19.86
N GLY A 162 17.86 13.28 19.18
CA GLY A 162 16.51 12.90 19.61
C GLY A 162 15.60 12.65 18.42
N PRO A 163 14.33 12.33 18.67
CA PRO A 163 13.38 12.04 17.61
C PRO A 163 13.18 13.22 16.65
N VAL A 164 12.85 12.91 15.41
CA VAL A 164 12.57 13.90 14.35
C VAL A 164 11.30 13.53 13.60
N GLN A 165 10.67 14.53 13.00
CA GLN A 165 9.51 14.31 12.13
C GLN A 165 9.96 13.85 10.74
N LEU A 166 9.35 12.78 10.23
CA LEU A 166 9.62 12.22 8.91
C LEU A 166 8.33 12.21 8.09
N ASP A 167 8.27 12.94 6.98
CA ASP A 167 7.19 12.73 6.01
C ASP A 167 7.56 11.62 5.03
N LEU A 168 7.07 10.41 5.32
CA LEU A 168 7.30 9.24 4.48
C LEU A 168 6.65 9.37 3.10
N ARG A 169 5.55 10.13 2.97
CA ARG A 169 4.86 10.38 1.69
C ARG A 169 5.71 11.29 0.81
N ALA A 170 6.30 12.32 1.40
CA ALA A 170 7.24 13.20 0.70
C ALA A 170 8.51 12.45 0.28
N ALA A 171 9.06 11.59 1.15
CA ALA A 171 10.20 10.75 0.81
C ALA A 171 9.90 9.80 -0.37
N LEU A 172 8.73 9.15 -0.38
CA LEU A 172 8.31 8.29 -1.49
C LEU A 172 8.07 9.08 -2.78
N ALA A 173 7.50 10.29 -2.70
CA ALA A 173 7.33 11.15 -3.86
C ALA A 173 8.68 11.58 -4.46
N GLN A 174 9.66 11.93 -3.61
CA GLN A 174 11.02 12.22 -4.07
C GLN A 174 11.66 10.99 -4.73
N GLN A 175 11.56 9.81 -4.11
CA GLN A 175 12.05 8.56 -4.71
C GLN A 175 11.41 8.28 -6.08
N ALA A 176 10.12 8.57 -6.25
CA ALA A 176 9.44 8.43 -7.53
C ALA A 176 10.02 9.36 -8.60
N HIS A 177 10.25 10.63 -8.25
CA HIS A 177 10.90 11.59 -9.15
C HIS A 177 12.34 11.20 -9.49
N ASP A 178 13.10 10.70 -8.52
CA ASP A 178 14.47 10.21 -8.75
C ASP A 178 14.50 9.00 -9.69
N LEU A 179 13.43 8.19 -9.69
CA LEU A 179 13.22 7.10 -10.65
C LEU A 179 12.71 7.59 -12.02
N GLY A 180 12.39 8.87 -12.18
CA GLY A 180 11.88 9.45 -13.42
C GLY A 180 10.37 9.31 -13.62
N ILE A 181 9.60 9.15 -12.54
CA ILE A 181 8.13 9.25 -12.56
C ILE A 181 7.77 10.74 -12.42
N GLU A 182 7.08 11.28 -13.43
CA GLU A 182 6.70 12.69 -13.46
C GLU A 182 5.35 12.94 -12.76
N GLU A 183 4.37 12.06 -13.00
CA GLU A 183 3.02 12.19 -12.44
C GLU A 183 2.93 11.55 -11.05
N VAL A 184 3.16 12.37 -10.02
CA VAL A 184 3.07 11.96 -8.62
C VAL A 184 2.04 12.81 -7.88
N SER A 185 1.17 12.17 -7.12
CA SER A 185 0.22 12.83 -6.23
C SER A 185 0.23 12.24 -4.81
N ILE A 186 -0.14 13.04 -3.82
CA ILE A 186 -0.20 12.64 -2.42
C ILE A 186 -1.59 12.93 -1.87
N SER A 187 -2.18 11.96 -1.17
CA SER A 187 -3.44 12.13 -0.45
C SER A 187 -3.30 13.24 0.60
N PRO A 188 -4.26 14.18 0.69
CA PRO A 188 -4.24 15.22 1.71
C PRO A 188 -4.55 14.69 3.12
N TRP A 189 -5.04 13.45 3.25
CA TRP A 189 -5.46 12.88 4.52
C TRP A 189 -4.33 12.22 5.29
N CYS A 190 -4.24 12.52 6.58
CA CYS A 190 -3.42 11.80 7.56
C CYS A 190 -4.27 10.77 8.32
N SER A 191 -3.77 9.54 8.47
CA SER A 191 -4.44 8.49 9.25
C SER A 191 -4.52 8.81 10.75
N ALA A 192 -3.49 9.46 11.30
CA ALA A 192 -3.42 9.80 12.72
C ALA A 192 -4.33 10.99 13.08
N GLU A 193 -4.38 12.02 12.23
CA GLU A 193 -5.26 13.19 12.42
C GLU A 193 -6.72 12.82 12.16
N GLY A 194 -6.98 12.05 11.10
CA GLY A 194 -8.32 11.64 10.67
C GLY A 194 -8.85 10.38 11.37
N ARG A 195 -8.55 10.21 12.67
CA ARG A 195 -8.86 9.00 13.45
C ARG A 195 -10.36 8.65 13.55
N GLU A 196 -11.24 9.58 13.22
CA GLU A 196 -12.67 9.34 13.09
C GLU A 196 -13.01 8.48 11.87
N ARG A 197 -12.17 8.54 10.82
CA ARG A 197 -12.34 7.83 9.55
C ARG A 197 -11.33 6.70 9.36
N PHE A 198 -10.11 6.86 9.86
CA PHE A 198 -8.99 5.95 9.59
C PHE A 198 -8.50 5.29 10.88
N TYR A 199 -7.99 4.07 10.75
CA TYR A 199 -7.19 3.44 11.78
C TYR A 199 -5.75 3.96 11.74
N SER A 200 -5.16 4.13 12.93
CA SER A 200 -3.78 4.58 13.10
C SER A 200 -3.07 3.77 14.17
N HIS A 201 -1.95 3.15 13.80
CA HIS A 201 -1.12 2.37 14.72
C HIS A 201 -0.46 3.31 15.74
N ARG A 202 0.10 4.43 15.29
CA ARG A 202 0.73 5.47 16.10
C ARG A 202 -0.25 6.07 17.09
N ALA A 203 -1.40 6.57 16.62
CA ALA A 203 -2.36 7.26 17.49
C ALA A 203 -2.98 6.32 18.55
N SER A 204 -3.10 5.03 18.25
CA SER A 204 -3.69 4.04 19.17
C SER A 204 -2.69 3.38 20.13
N GLY A 205 -1.38 3.56 19.89
CA GLY A 205 -0.34 2.77 20.55
C GLY A 205 -0.38 1.29 20.15
N GLY A 206 -0.69 1.00 18.89
CA GLY A 206 -0.68 -0.34 18.31
C GLY A 206 -1.95 -1.16 18.48
N ARG A 207 -3.00 -0.60 19.09
CA ARG A 207 -4.25 -1.29 19.45
C ARG A 207 -5.38 -1.14 18.44
N ASP A 208 -5.15 -0.43 17.34
CA ASP A 208 -6.19 -0.19 16.35
C ASP A 208 -6.35 -1.32 15.33
N GLY A 209 -7.45 -1.26 14.58
CA GLY A 209 -7.70 -2.11 13.41
C GLY A 209 -6.78 -1.80 12.22
N ARG A 210 -7.08 -2.40 11.07
CA ARG A 210 -6.38 -2.13 9.81
C ARG A 210 -7.39 -1.80 8.71
N MET A 211 -7.11 -0.74 7.95
CA MET A 211 -7.79 -0.51 6.68
C MET A 211 -7.25 -1.48 5.62
N VAL A 212 -7.99 -1.65 4.54
CA VAL A 212 -7.51 -2.25 3.29
C VAL A 212 -7.48 -1.18 2.22
N ALA A 213 -6.28 -0.90 1.70
CA ALA A 213 -6.13 -0.20 0.43
C ALA A 213 -6.31 -1.21 -0.70
N TYR A 214 -6.99 -0.82 -1.78
CA TYR A 214 -7.28 -1.69 -2.90
C TYR A 214 -7.15 -0.99 -4.25
N LEU A 215 -6.70 -1.74 -5.26
CA LEU A 215 -6.54 -1.29 -6.63
C LEU A 215 -6.87 -2.42 -7.60
N GLY A 216 -7.67 -2.13 -8.63
CA GLY A 216 -8.05 -3.12 -9.62
C GLY A 216 -8.61 -2.52 -10.90
N ARG A 217 -8.43 -3.22 -12.02
CA ARG A 217 -9.12 -2.96 -13.28
C ARG A 217 -10.32 -3.91 -13.38
N PRO A 218 -11.58 -3.42 -13.41
CA PRO A 218 -12.74 -4.30 -13.37
C PRO A 218 -12.88 -5.13 -14.66
N ILE A 219 -13.53 -6.30 -14.54
CA ILE A 219 -14.18 -6.96 -15.68
C ILE A 219 -15.46 -6.21 -16.04
N GLY A 220 -15.77 -6.15 -17.34
CA GLY A 220 -16.82 -5.26 -17.88
C GLY A 220 -16.29 -3.85 -18.03
#